data_AF-A0A7C5Q462-F1
#
_entry.id   AF-A0A7C5Q462-F1
#
_cell.length_a   1.000
_cell.length_b   1.000
_cell.length_c   1.000
_cell.angle_alpha   90.00
_cell.angle_beta   90.00
_cell.angle_gamma   90.00
#
_symmetry.space_group_name_H-M   'P 1'
#
loop_
_entity.id
_entity.type
_entity.pdbx_description
1 polymer ?
#
loop_
_entity_poly.entity_id
_entity_poly.type
_entity_poly.pdbx_seq_one_letter_code
_entity_poly.pdbx_strand_id
1 'polypeptide(L)'
;MGSPFELRRAKIVRVVEENPRTRRFLLQVENFPPFRPGQFNMLYVYAQGEVPISISSIRRDLLEHTVRFAGEVTEDLFRLGEGDFIGVRGPYGSCFPLEECVGMDILLVAGGLGLAEIKPALEYILEHR
;
A
#
# COMPACT_ATOMS: atom_id res chain seq x y z
N MET A 1 -4.70 14.21 -14.86
CA MET A 1 -4.87 13.21 -13.78
C MET A 1 -4.87 11.84 -14.45
N GLY A 2 -3.93 10.96 -14.11
CA GLY A 2 -3.85 9.62 -14.70
C GLY A 2 -5.02 8.75 -14.25
N SER A 3 -5.50 7.86 -15.11
CA SER A 3 -6.60 6.93 -14.78
C SER A 3 -6.15 5.96 -13.67
N PRO A 4 -6.99 5.64 -12.67
CA PRO A 4 -6.64 4.62 -11.68
C PRO A 4 -6.56 3.21 -12.30
N PHE A 5 -7.07 3.03 -13.53
CA PHE A 5 -7.00 1.76 -14.26
C PHE A 5 -5.71 1.56 -15.04
N GLU A 6 -4.88 2.61 -15.15
CA GLU A 6 -3.59 2.54 -15.82
C GLU A 6 -2.60 1.66 -15.04
N LEU A 7 -1.99 0.69 -15.74
CA LEU A 7 -0.93 -0.13 -15.18
C LEU A 7 0.39 0.65 -15.19
N ARG A 8 0.80 1.11 -14.02
CA ARG A 8 2.06 1.84 -13.83
C ARG A 8 3.17 0.88 -13.47
N ARG A 9 4.33 1.08 -14.10
CA ARG A 9 5.55 0.37 -13.75
C ARG A 9 6.05 0.90 -12.40
N ALA A 10 6.32 -0.02 -11.46
CA ALA A 10 6.79 0.28 -10.13
C ALA A 10 8.12 -0.43 -9.88
N LYS A 11 9.15 0.33 -9.48
CA LYS A 11 10.45 -0.24 -9.08
C LYS A 11 10.41 -0.55 -7.60
N ILE A 12 10.80 -1.76 -7.21
CA ILE A 12 11.02 -2.10 -5.81
C ILE A 12 12.32 -1.41 -5.37
N VAL A 13 12.20 -0.36 -4.58
CA VAL A 13 13.35 0.40 -4.07
C VAL A 13 13.91 -0.26 -2.82
N ARG A 14 13.03 -0.79 -1.98
CA ARG A 14 13.41 -1.45 -0.73
C ARG A 14 12.46 -2.57 -0.37
N VAL A 15 13.01 -3.66 0.16
CA VAL A 15 12.24 -4.72 0.81
C VAL A 15 12.65 -4.79 2.27
N VAL A 16 11.68 -4.68 3.18
CA VAL A 16 11.91 -4.82 4.62
C VAL A 16 11.21 -6.10 5.08
N GLU A 17 11.97 -7.01 5.67
CA GLU A 17 11.40 -8.18 6.32
C GLU A 17 10.91 -7.81 7.72
N GLU A 18 9.59 -7.90 7.94
CA GLU A 18 8.98 -7.62 9.24
C GLU A 18 8.96 -8.90 10.10
N ASN A 19 8.74 -10.05 9.45
CA ASN A 19 8.85 -11.39 10.01
C ASN A 19 8.89 -12.43 8.84
N PRO A 20 9.09 -13.73 9.09
CA PRO A 20 9.22 -14.74 8.03
C PRO A 20 8.04 -14.83 7.05
N ARG A 21 6.86 -14.30 7.40
CA ARG A 21 5.65 -14.32 6.56
C ARG A 21 5.20 -12.93 6.13
N THR A 22 5.87 -11.86 6.50
CA THR A 22 5.43 -10.48 6.21
C THR A 22 6.61 -9.62 5.78
N ARG A 23 6.45 -8.96 4.62
CA ARG A 23 7.42 -8.00 4.09
C ARG A 23 6.73 -6.69 3.76
N ARG A 24 7.46 -5.60 3.93
CA ARG A 24 7.09 -4.29 3.37
C ARG A 24 7.88 -4.03 2.10
N PHE A 25 7.17 -3.65 1.05
CA PHE A 25 7.73 -3.24 -0.22
C PHE A 25 7.59 -1.73 -0.34
N LEU A 26 8.70 -1.03 -0.58
CA LEU A 26 8.72 0.39 -0.88
C LEU A 26 8.92 0.54 -2.38
N LEU A 27 7.93 1.13 -3.05
CA LEU A 27 7.85 1.19 -4.49
C LEU A 27 8.02 2.62 -4.98
N GLN A 28 8.90 2.81 -5.95
CA GLN A 28 8.95 4.04 -6.74
C GLN A 28 8.02 3.89 -7.93
N VAL A 29 7.01 4.77 -8.01
CA VAL A 29 6.00 4.77 -9.06
C VAL A 29 5.92 6.18 -9.63
N GLU A 30 6.25 6.34 -10.92
CA GLU A 30 6.16 7.64 -11.57
C GLU A 30 4.71 8.09 -11.71
N ASN A 31 4.44 9.35 -11.38
CA ASN A 31 3.13 9.98 -11.51
C ASN A 31 1.98 9.19 -10.84
N PHE A 32 2.26 8.56 -9.70
CA PHE A 32 1.19 7.92 -8.91
C PHE A 32 0.20 8.98 -8.41
N PRO A 33 -1.11 8.82 -8.67
CA PRO A 33 -2.09 9.78 -8.21
C PRO A 33 -2.19 9.81 -6.67
N PRO A 34 -2.63 10.92 -6.07
CA PRO A 34 -2.88 10.97 -4.63
C PRO A 34 -3.87 9.88 -4.19
N PHE A 35 -3.64 9.31 -3.01
CA PHE A 35 -4.54 8.35 -2.37
C PHE A 35 -5.09 8.92 -1.06
N ARG A 36 -6.18 8.34 -0.58
CA ARG A 36 -6.76 8.63 0.74
C ARG A 36 -6.61 7.41 1.66
N PRO A 37 -6.42 7.61 2.98
CA PRO A 37 -6.37 6.50 3.93
C PRO A 37 -7.56 5.54 3.79
N GLY A 38 -7.28 4.23 3.78
CA GLY A 38 -8.27 3.17 3.53
C GLY A 38 -8.29 2.65 2.09
N GLN A 39 -7.58 3.30 1.16
CA GLN A 39 -7.47 2.83 -0.21
C GLN A 39 -6.39 1.74 -0.40
N PHE A 40 -6.52 0.99 -1.49
CA PHE A 40 -5.63 -0.10 -1.87
C PHE A 40 -5.17 0.00 -3.34
N ASN A 41 -4.14 -0.75 -3.70
CA ASN A 41 -3.70 -0.93 -5.09
C ASN A 41 -3.81 -2.40 -5.49
N MET A 42 -3.94 -2.65 -6.80
CA MET A 42 -3.66 -3.97 -7.37
C MET A 42 -2.17 -4.05 -7.69
N LEU A 43 -1.45 -4.94 -7.01
CA LEU A 43 -0.05 -5.24 -7.30
C LEU A 43 0.00 -6.39 -8.30
N TYR A 44 0.54 -6.13 -9.48
CA TYR A 44 0.67 -7.10 -10.56
C TYR A 44 2.09 -7.67 -10.62
N VAL A 45 2.20 -8.98 -10.49
CA VAL A 45 3.43 -9.74 -10.71
C VAL A 45 3.36 -10.35 -12.11
N TYR A 46 4.38 -10.07 -12.93
CA TYR A 46 4.39 -10.47 -14.35
C TYR A 46 4.12 -11.96 -14.53
N ALA A 47 3.21 -12.29 -15.45
CA ALA A 47 2.72 -13.64 -15.76
C ALA A 47 1.94 -14.37 -14.64
N GLN A 48 1.97 -13.89 -13.38
CA GLN A 48 1.33 -14.55 -12.24
C GLN A 48 -0.03 -13.96 -11.87
N GLY A 49 -0.27 -12.68 -12.20
CA GLY A 49 -1.54 -12.01 -11.95
C GLY A 49 -1.42 -10.87 -10.95
N GLU A 50 -2.53 -10.48 -10.34
CA GLU A 50 -2.60 -9.33 -9.45
C GLU A 50 -3.31 -9.62 -8.14
N VAL A 51 -2.93 -8.89 -7.09
CA VAL A 51 -3.50 -9.02 -5.75
C VAL A 51 -3.81 -7.63 -5.17
N PRO A 52 -4.99 -7.43 -4.55
CA PRO A 52 -5.30 -6.18 -3.86
C PRO A 52 -4.51 -6.09 -2.56
N ILE A 53 -3.74 -5.02 -2.39
CA ILE A 53 -2.96 -4.74 -1.17
C ILE A 53 -3.20 -3.29 -0.75
N SER A 54 -3.56 -3.09 0.52
CA SER A 54 -3.76 -1.76 1.09
C SER A 54 -2.50 -0.91 0.93
N ILE A 55 -2.70 0.38 0.68
CA ILE A 55 -1.61 1.35 0.71
C ILE A 55 -1.31 1.61 2.18
N SER A 56 -0.12 1.23 2.63
CA SER A 56 0.23 1.28 4.05
C SER A 56 0.92 2.57 4.49
N SER A 57 1.45 3.34 3.54
CA SER A 57 1.99 4.69 3.72
C SER A 57 2.46 5.24 2.36
N ILE A 58 2.78 6.53 2.31
CA ILE A 58 3.65 7.11 1.28
C ILE A 58 4.76 7.89 2.00
N ARG A 59 6.03 7.54 1.79
CA ARG A 59 7.16 8.16 2.49
C ARG A 59 8.24 8.54 1.50
N ARG A 60 8.60 9.82 1.45
CA ARG A 60 9.62 10.34 0.51
C ARG A 60 9.33 9.90 -0.93
N ASP A 61 8.06 10.04 -1.34
CA ASP A 61 7.53 9.63 -2.65
C ASP A 61 7.61 8.13 -2.96
N LEU A 62 7.84 7.29 -1.94
CA LEU A 62 7.78 5.84 -2.06
C LEU A 62 6.46 5.31 -1.50
N LEU A 63 5.75 4.58 -2.34
CA LEU A 63 4.51 3.91 -2.02
C LEU A 63 4.81 2.63 -1.22
N GLU A 64 4.28 2.52 0.00
CA GLU A 64 4.52 1.38 0.87
C GLU A 64 3.37 0.38 0.85
N HIS A 65 3.67 -0.90 0.66
CA HIS A 65 2.73 -2.00 0.81
C HIS A 65 3.24 -3.04 1.80
N THR A 66 2.44 -3.36 2.81
CA THR A 66 2.74 -4.45 3.76
C THR A 66 2.03 -5.71 3.32
N VAL A 67 2.78 -6.73 2.92
CA VAL A 67 2.25 -7.95 2.31
C VAL A 67 2.56 -9.14 3.21
N ARG A 68 1.55 -9.97 3.48
CA ARG A 68 1.72 -11.28 4.11
C ARG A 68 1.64 -12.38 3.06
N PHE A 69 2.52 -13.36 3.16
CA PHE A 69 2.47 -14.58 2.36
C PHE A 69 1.15 -15.34 2.59
N ALA A 70 0.31 -15.41 1.55
CA ALA A 70 -1.03 -15.99 1.62
C ALA A 70 -1.48 -16.81 0.40
N GLY A 71 -0.91 -16.58 -0.79
CA GLY A 71 -1.23 -17.30 -2.02
C GLY A 71 -0.22 -17.04 -3.15
N GLU A 72 -0.47 -17.61 -4.34
CA GLU A 72 0.48 -17.66 -5.45
C GLU A 72 1.07 -16.30 -5.83
N VAL A 73 0.24 -15.28 -6.08
CA VAL A 73 0.74 -13.93 -6.44
C VAL A 73 1.62 -13.33 -5.33
N THR A 74 1.26 -13.52 -4.06
CA THR A 74 2.08 -13.01 -2.94
C THR A 74 3.36 -13.82 -2.74
N GLU A 75 3.34 -15.12 -3.08
CA GLU A 75 4.53 -15.95 -3.07
C GLU A 75 5.53 -15.47 -4.13
N ASP A 76 5.07 -15.23 -5.35
CA ASP A 76 5.92 -14.72 -6.41
C ASP A 76 6.41 -13.31 -6.13
N LEU A 77 5.58 -12.46 -5.52
CA LEU A 77 6.03 -11.15 -5.04
C LEU A 77 7.16 -11.27 -4.00
N PHE A 78 7.15 -12.30 -3.16
CA PHE A 78 8.22 -12.56 -2.18
C PHE A 78 9.52 -13.07 -2.81
N ARG A 79 9.48 -13.53 -4.06
CA ARG A 79 10.69 -13.92 -4.82
C ARG A 79 11.40 -12.71 -5.44
N LEU A 80 10.72 -11.56 -5.53
CA LEU A 80 11.27 -10.31 -6.05
C LEU A 80 12.07 -9.56 -4.97
N GLY A 81 13.11 -8.85 -5.41
CA GLY A 81 14.01 -8.08 -4.58
C GLY A 81 14.12 -6.61 -4.99
N GLU A 82 15.03 -5.90 -4.33
CA GLU A 82 15.34 -4.51 -4.68
C GLU A 82 15.92 -4.43 -6.11
N GLY A 83 15.42 -3.47 -6.89
CA GLY A 83 15.76 -3.31 -8.30
C GLY A 83 14.78 -3.94 -9.28
N ASP A 84 14.00 -4.94 -8.83
CA ASP A 84 12.97 -5.57 -9.65
C ASP A 84 11.77 -4.65 -9.89
N PHE A 85 10.93 -5.03 -10.84
CA PHE A 85 9.75 -4.27 -11.24
C PHE A 85 8.47 -5.08 -11.10
N ILE A 86 7.42 -4.41 -10.63
CA ILE A 86 6.04 -4.90 -10.62
C ILE A 86 5.12 -3.88 -11.30
N GLY A 87 3.88 -4.27 -11.56
CA GLY A 87 2.83 -3.35 -11.98
C GLY A 87 2.01 -2.87 -10.77
N VAL A 88 1.55 -1.62 -10.82
CA VAL A 88 0.66 -1.02 -9.82
C VAL A 88 -0.53 -0.37 -10.54
N ARG A 89 -1.74 -0.73 -10.12
CA ARG A 89 -2.98 -0.04 -10.50
C ARG A 89 -3.70 0.46 -9.26
N GLY A 90 -4.40 1.58 -9.38
CA GLY A 90 -5.10 2.26 -8.29
C GLY A 90 -4.71 3.74 -8.18
N PRO A 91 -5.04 4.37 -7.03
CA PRO A 91 -5.68 3.77 -5.86
C PRO A 91 -7.16 3.41 -6.10
N TYR A 92 -7.61 2.36 -5.45
CA TYR A 92 -8.99 1.86 -5.44
C TYR A 92 -9.58 1.85 -4.02
N GLY A 93 -10.89 1.66 -3.93
CA GLY A 93 -11.61 1.60 -2.66
C GLY A 93 -12.05 2.96 -2.13
N SER A 94 -12.87 2.91 -1.08
CA SER A 94 -13.30 4.06 -0.29
C SER A 94 -12.21 4.51 0.68
N CYS A 95 -12.43 5.64 1.36
CA CYS A 95 -11.52 6.15 2.38
C CYS A 95 -12.21 6.24 3.74
N PHE A 96 -11.41 6.34 4.80
CA PHE A 96 -11.91 6.73 6.11
C PHE A 96 -12.42 8.18 6.08
N PRO A 97 -13.53 8.51 6.76
CA PRO A 97 -14.12 9.85 6.79
C PRO A 97 -13.39 10.77 7.79
N LEU A 98 -12.09 10.95 7.60
CA LEU A 98 -11.23 11.61 8.60
C LEU A 98 -11.57 13.10 8.76
N GLU A 99 -12.03 13.76 7.71
CA GLU A 99 -12.46 15.15 7.73
C GLU A 99 -13.70 15.36 8.61
N GLU A 100 -14.57 14.36 8.71
CA GLU A 100 -15.76 14.39 9.56
C GLU A 100 -15.42 14.18 11.05
N CYS A 101 -14.22 13.67 11.35
CA CYS A 101 -13.76 13.38 12.71
C CYS A 101 -13.01 14.54 13.37
N VAL A 102 -12.90 15.71 12.73
CA VAL A 102 -12.17 16.86 13.27
C VAL A 102 -12.78 17.33 14.59
N GLY A 103 -11.96 17.44 15.64
CA GLY A 103 -12.39 17.83 16.99
C GLY A 103 -13.06 16.72 17.80
N MET A 104 -13.09 15.48 17.29
CA MET A 104 -13.64 14.31 17.98
C MET A 104 -12.55 13.41 18.56
N ASP A 105 -12.91 12.61 19.55
CA ASP A 105 -12.08 11.49 20.01
C ASP A 105 -12.14 10.34 19.00
N ILE A 106 -10.97 9.88 18.53
CA ILE A 106 -10.85 8.84 17.50
C ILE A 106 -10.32 7.55 18.13
N LEU A 107 -11.05 6.44 17.94
CA LEU A 107 -10.60 5.09 18.28
C LEU A 107 -10.29 4.31 16.99
N LEU A 108 -9.01 3.95 16.81
CA LEU A 108 -8.58 3.04 15.74
C LEU A 108 -8.35 1.63 16.32
N VAL A 109 -8.98 0.62 15.73
CA VAL A 109 -8.83 -0.79 16.14
C VAL A 109 -8.30 -1.59 14.96
N ALA A 110 -7.21 -2.33 15.16
CA ALA A 110 -6.63 -3.19 14.14
C ALA A 110 -6.10 -4.50 14.72
N GLY A 111 -6.09 -5.54 13.89
CA GLY A 111 -5.50 -6.84 14.20
C GLY A 111 -4.74 -7.40 12.99
N GLY A 112 -3.55 -7.96 13.22
CA GLY A 112 -2.72 -8.51 12.15
C GLY A 112 -2.38 -7.48 11.07
N LEU A 113 -2.61 -7.83 9.80
CA LEU A 113 -2.39 -6.92 8.66
C LEU A 113 -3.33 -5.71 8.64
N GLY A 114 -4.42 -5.70 9.43
CA GLY A 114 -5.29 -4.53 9.54
C GLY A 114 -4.53 -3.27 10.01
N LEU A 115 -3.40 -3.42 10.71
CA LEU A 115 -2.57 -2.29 11.11
C LEU A 115 -1.99 -1.55 9.90
N ALA A 116 -1.61 -2.28 8.84
CA ALA A 116 -1.09 -1.66 7.62
C ALA A 116 -2.16 -0.85 6.89
N GLU A 117 -3.43 -1.23 6.98
CA GLU A 117 -4.55 -0.50 6.37
C GLU A 117 -4.92 0.77 7.15
N ILE A 118 -4.90 0.74 8.48
CA ILE A 118 -5.20 1.92 9.31
C ILE A 118 -4.02 2.88 9.48
N LYS A 119 -2.79 2.42 9.20
CA LYS A 119 -1.57 3.21 9.39
C LYS A 119 -1.62 4.57 8.66
N PRO A 120 -2.04 4.69 7.39
CA PRO A 120 -2.19 6.00 6.74
C PRO A 120 -3.19 6.92 7.44
N ALA A 121 -4.24 6.38 8.06
CA ALA A 121 -5.21 7.19 8.81
C ALA A 121 -4.58 7.71 10.10
N LEU A 122 -3.82 6.87 10.80
CA LEU A 122 -3.03 7.31 11.96
C LEU A 122 -2.01 8.39 11.58
N GLU A 123 -1.27 8.20 10.49
CA GLU A 123 -0.30 9.19 9.98
C GLU A 123 -1.01 10.52 9.66
N TYR A 124 -2.14 10.48 8.95
CA TYR A 124 -2.96 11.67 8.67
C TYR A 124 -3.41 12.39 9.95
N ILE A 125 -3.95 11.67 10.94
CA ILE A 125 -4.41 12.25 12.20
C ILE A 125 -3.25 12.91 12.95
N LEU A 126 -2.06 12.29 12.96
CA LEU A 126 -0.89 12.85 13.64
C LEU A 126 -0.37 14.12 12.96
N GLU A 127 -0.47 14.22 11.64
CA GLU A 127 -0.06 15.40 10.87
C GLU A 127 -1.05 16.58 10.98
N HIS A 128 -2.33 16.31 11.29
CA HIS A 128 -3.41 17.31 11.35
C HIS A 128 -3.93 17.54 12.78
N ARG A 129 -3.10 17.24 13.79
CA ARG A 129 -3.37 17.59 15.19
C ARG A 129 -3.08 19.05 15.51
#